data_AF-A2QI57-F1
#
_entry.id   AF-A2QI57-F1
#
_cell.length_a   1.000
_cell.length_b   1.000
_cell.length_c   1.000
_cell.angle_alpha   90.00
_cell.angle_beta   90.00
_cell.angle_gamma   90.00
#
_symmetry.space_group_name_H-M   'P 1'
#
loop_
_entity.id
_entity.type
_entity.pdbx_description
1 polymer ?
#
loop_
_entity_poly.entity_id
_entity_poly.type
_entity_poly.pdbx_seq_one_letter_code
_entity_poly.pdbx_strand_id
1 'polypeptide(L)'
;MSDDGRDATLAQSHAATAGAMRSLQSKIRYPHGIAVLGMGISECFGGEPEEATFLLDGRCHRPALSQPTRALMVYYIRFLKTPRFQKQKPGSISVSALICITTDLGDAFLAQDVNLLVTLSLNDSGKLLYQEPLSWKAGRRELPIMLGPFSANISQQTIVLGVTATSPQKRSPSPDRLLGNSSLPLVMSAWSAPFGGSPSSVAEKLVERRFGPQDRLGLRIWEETGTVSLGISGLHISRDAAVASVVYLQQIVAGDPAVSVPLLQGLLRGERNTPLHVLELGSGCGVVGIALAELLPHCSVVLTDLPEVEEIVTQNIAVAKPADSSELEFSTLDWDEELPSDLCGGSVDLVLVSDCTYNADSLPALVSVLSRLVQMSPEAVILVALKRRHESESIFFDLMQSAGLHNLHLDRKQLPSQHGQFDDIELRCYGRERVAVHTPLKSKSAFAAKATDHSCTALPRLGAELRNHGRSCKVAALTPAPDGLAMQLFSGI
;
A
#
# COMPACT_ATOMS: atom_id res chain seq x y z
N MET A 1 46.99 56.24 20.18
CA MET A 1 45.53 56.42 20.28
C MET A 1 44.98 55.97 18.93
N SER A 2 44.66 54.67 18.81
CA SER A 2 43.32 54.09 19.07
C SER A 2 42.36 54.45 17.91
N ASP A 3 41.65 53.54 17.25
CA ASP A 3 41.31 52.17 17.63
C ASP A 3 40.93 51.37 16.38
N ASP A 4 41.39 50.12 16.37
CA ASP A 4 40.94 49.03 15.51
C ASP A 4 39.50 48.66 15.87
N GLY A 5 38.64 48.38 14.89
CA GLY A 5 37.29 47.94 15.23
C GLY A 5 36.36 47.82 14.04
N ARG A 6 36.56 46.78 13.23
CA ARG A 6 35.50 46.04 12.51
C ARG A 6 36.07 44.90 11.66
N ASP A 7 36.73 43.93 12.28
CA ASP A 7 36.95 42.61 11.67
C ASP A 7 37.14 41.47 12.71
N ALA A 8 36.59 41.66 13.93
CA ALA A 8 36.77 40.73 15.06
C ALA A 8 35.45 40.18 15.63
N THR A 9 34.37 40.11 14.84
CA THR A 9 33.06 39.59 15.31
C THR A 9 32.52 38.39 14.52
N LEU A 10 33.25 37.88 13.53
CA LEU A 10 32.94 36.58 12.88
C LEU A 10 33.88 35.43 13.31
N ALA A 11 35.01 35.73 13.95
CA ALA A 11 35.98 34.72 14.37
C ALA A 11 35.78 34.19 15.81
N GLN A 12 34.84 34.74 16.58
CA GLN A 12 34.57 34.32 17.97
C GLN A 12 33.30 33.47 18.18
N SER A 13 32.43 33.29 17.17
CA SER A 13 31.29 32.36 17.29
C SER A 13 31.66 30.90 16.94
N HIS A 14 32.75 30.69 16.20
CA HIS A 14 33.23 29.34 15.86
C HIS A 14 34.15 28.69 16.91
N ALA A 15 34.60 29.44 17.93
CA ALA A 15 35.44 28.91 19.00
C ALA A 15 34.66 28.47 20.26
N ALA A 16 33.41 28.93 20.44
CA ALA A 16 32.58 28.56 21.60
C ALA A 16 31.84 27.21 21.43
N THR A 17 31.55 26.80 20.18
CA THR A 17 30.84 25.53 19.91
C THR A 17 31.78 24.31 19.86
N ALA A 18 33.09 24.53 19.71
CA ALA A 18 34.11 23.48 19.73
C ALA A 18 34.62 23.12 21.15
N GLY A 19 34.25 23.91 22.16
CA GLY A 19 34.56 23.68 23.58
C GLY A 19 33.48 22.90 24.35
N ALA A 20 32.21 22.99 23.94
CA ALA A 20 31.11 22.33 24.63
C ALA A 20 30.93 20.84 24.25
N MET A 21 31.39 20.42 23.06
CA MET A 21 31.38 19.00 22.65
C MET A 21 32.56 18.16 23.19
N ARG A 22 33.46 18.75 24.00
CA ARG A 22 34.55 18.02 24.67
C ARG A 22 34.31 17.72 26.15
N SER A 23 33.15 18.09 26.71
CA SER A 23 32.81 17.86 28.12
C SER A 23 31.71 16.80 28.35
N LEU A 24 31.28 16.08 27.31
CA LEU A 24 30.23 15.05 27.42
C LEU A 24 30.65 13.67 26.88
N GLN A 25 31.97 13.39 26.89
CA GLN A 25 32.54 12.05 26.64
C GLN A 25 33.30 11.50 27.85
N SER A 26 32.91 11.88 29.07
CA SER A 26 33.47 11.29 30.29
C SER A 26 32.40 11.01 31.32
N LYS A 27 31.62 9.93 31.10
CA LYS A 27 31.06 9.02 32.13
C LYS A 27 30.00 8.09 31.51
N ILE A 28 30.45 7.07 30.79
CA ILE A 28 29.72 5.81 30.67
C ILE A 28 30.76 4.70 30.79
N ARG A 29 30.81 4.03 31.95
CA ARG A 29 31.53 2.76 32.13
C ARG A 29 30.55 1.64 31.81
N TYR A 30 30.81 0.86 30.77
CA TYR A 30 30.29 -0.50 30.66
C TYR A 30 31.42 -1.49 30.98
N PRO A 31 31.15 -2.55 31.77
CA PRO A 31 32.11 -3.60 32.01
C PRO A 31 32.17 -4.52 30.78
N HIS A 32 33.35 -5.09 30.54
CA HIS A 32 33.72 -6.01 29.45
C HIS A 32 34.19 -5.32 28.16
N GLY A 33 35.51 -5.39 27.96
CA GLY A 33 36.23 -4.65 26.94
C GLY A 33 36.14 -5.27 25.55
N ILE A 34 35.84 -4.41 24.58
CA ILE A 34 36.28 -4.50 23.19
C ILE A 34 36.58 -3.05 22.76
N ALA A 35 37.82 -2.79 22.34
CA ALA A 35 38.24 -1.48 21.83
C ALA A 35 37.88 -1.38 20.33
N VAL A 36 37.19 -0.31 19.93
CA VAL A 36 36.97 0.04 18.52
C VAL A 36 37.82 1.27 18.20
N LEU A 37 38.81 1.10 17.32
CA LEU A 37 39.54 2.21 16.71
C LEU A 37 38.60 2.94 15.74
N GLY A 38 38.39 4.25 15.97
CA GLY A 38 37.70 5.11 15.03
C GLY A 38 38.53 5.37 13.78
N MET A 39 37.90 5.34 12.61
CA MET A 39 38.43 5.97 11.41
C MET A 39 37.42 7.00 10.87
N GLY A 40 37.97 8.18 10.58
CA GLY A 40 37.25 9.33 10.06
C GLY A 40 36.82 9.15 8.62
N ILE A 41 35.79 9.92 8.29
CA ILE A 41 35.16 10.00 6.98
C ILE A 41 36.09 10.81 6.07
N SER A 42 36.60 10.19 5.01
CA SER A 42 37.24 10.88 3.89
C SER A 42 36.65 10.38 2.59
N GLU A 43 36.22 11.32 1.74
CA GLU A 43 35.86 11.10 0.35
C GLU A 43 37.02 10.41 -0.40
N CYS A 44 36.74 9.40 -1.23
CA CYS A 44 37.36 9.15 -2.53
C CYS A 44 36.78 7.92 -3.24
N PHE A 45 36.39 8.12 -4.50
CA PHE A 45 36.57 7.30 -5.71
C PHE A 45 36.53 5.75 -5.66
N GLY A 46 35.86 5.21 -6.68
CA GLY A 46 35.62 3.79 -6.88
C GLY A 46 36.86 2.89 -6.82
N GLY A 47 36.64 1.76 -6.15
CA GLY A 47 37.44 0.54 -6.14
C GLY A 47 36.59 -0.54 -5.45
N GLU A 48 36.62 -1.77 -5.97
CA GLU A 48 35.93 -2.92 -5.35
C GLU A 48 36.39 -3.10 -3.88
N PRO A 49 35.53 -3.59 -2.97
CA PRO A 49 35.93 -3.76 -1.59
C PRO A 49 36.88 -4.96 -1.44
N GLU A 50 38.12 -4.72 -1.02
CA GLU A 50 39.04 -5.78 -0.58
C GLU A 50 38.51 -6.46 0.70
N GLU A 51 38.60 -7.80 0.71
CA GLU A 51 38.14 -8.69 1.77
C GLU A 51 38.91 -8.48 3.10
N ALA A 52 38.21 -8.05 4.15
CA ALA A 52 38.75 -8.08 5.51
C ALA A 52 38.65 -9.52 6.09
N THR A 53 39.78 -10.22 6.17
CA THR A 53 39.87 -11.56 6.77
C THR A 53 40.17 -11.46 8.27
N PHE A 54 39.28 -11.94 9.14
CA PHE A 54 39.55 -12.08 10.57
C PHE A 54 40.06 -13.49 10.90
N LEU A 55 41.21 -13.57 11.57
CA LEU A 55 41.79 -14.82 12.09
C LEU A 55 41.35 -15.04 13.54
N LEU A 56 40.51 -16.05 13.76
CA LEU A 56 40.29 -16.67 15.07
C LEU A 56 40.51 -18.19 14.92
N ASP A 57 41.41 -18.74 15.74
CA ASP A 57 41.66 -20.18 15.96
C ASP A 57 42.05 -21.07 14.77
N GLY A 58 42.91 -20.58 13.88
CA GLY A 58 43.77 -21.43 13.04
C GLY A 58 43.05 -22.40 12.08
N ARG A 59 41.74 -22.23 11.88
CA ARG A 59 40.95 -22.95 10.88
C ARG A 59 40.22 -21.95 10.00
N CYS A 60 40.42 -22.08 8.70
CA CYS A 60 39.74 -21.30 7.68
C CYS A 60 38.25 -21.69 7.68
N HIS A 61 37.42 -20.95 8.42
CA HIS A 61 35.98 -20.99 8.27
C HIS A 61 35.57 -19.81 7.41
N ARG A 62 35.26 -20.08 6.13
CA ARG A 62 34.47 -19.15 5.33
C ARG A 62 33.12 -19.05 6.00
N PRO A 63 32.68 -17.87 6.47
CA PRO A 63 31.28 -17.66 6.76
C PRO A 63 30.55 -17.93 5.43
N ALA A 64 29.53 -18.78 5.45
CA ALA A 64 28.58 -18.78 4.36
C ALA A 64 27.99 -17.36 4.31
N LEU A 65 28.45 -16.56 3.36
CA LEU A 65 27.80 -15.32 2.98
C LEU A 65 26.38 -15.71 2.60
N SER A 66 25.43 -15.53 3.51
CA SER A 66 24.04 -15.34 3.13
C SER A 66 24.08 -14.18 2.15
N GLN A 67 23.85 -14.49 0.87
CA GLN A 67 23.68 -13.45 -0.13
C GLN A 67 22.70 -12.43 0.44
N PRO A 68 22.97 -11.11 0.34
CA PRO A 68 21.92 -10.15 0.63
C PRO A 68 20.75 -10.57 -0.25
N THR A 69 19.62 -10.88 0.38
CA THR A 69 18.39 -11.21 -0.30
C THR A 69 18.13 -10.06 -1.26
N ARG A 70 18.49 -10.26 -2.54
CA ARG A 70 18.21 -9.30 -3.59
C ARG A 70 16.69 -9.27 -3.65
N ALA A 71 16.10 -8.29 -2.98
CA ALA A 71 14.68 -8.04 -3.08
C ALA A 71 14.38 -7.86 -4.56
N LEU A 72 13.57 -8.77 -5.07
CA LEU A 72 13.08 -8.77 -6.43
C LEU A 72 12.01 -7.67 -6.48
N MET A 73 11.91 -6.85 -7.53
CA MET A 73 11.09 -5.63 -7.44
C MET A 73 10.38 -5.30 -8.76
N VAL A 74 9.22 -4.66 -8.63
CA VAL A 74 8.57 -3.94 -9.73
C VAL A 74 9.33 -2.64 -9.98
N TYR A 75 9.36 -2.20 -11.23
CA TYR A 75 10.04 -0.96 -11.61
C TYR A 75 9.04 0.09 -12.06
N TYR A 76 9.39 1.35 -11.82
CA TYR A 76 8.55 2.51 -12.09
C TYR A 76 9.31 3.49 -12.97
N ILE A 77 8.68 3.92 -14.06
CA ILE A 77 9.19 5.05 -14.84
C ILE A 77 8.99 6.32 -14.01
N ARG A 78 10.04 7.12 -13.84
CA ARG A 78 10.02 8.39 -13.10
C ARG A 78 10.60 9.52 -13.94
N PHE A 79 10.06 10.72 -13.79
CA PHE A 79 10.61 11.92 -14.41
C PHE A 79 11.66 12.57 -13.51
N LEU A 80 12.94 12.42 -13.87
CA LEU A 80 14.04 13.20 -13.24
C LEU A 80 13.97 14.67 -13.66
N LYS A 81 13.58 14.91 -14.91
CA LYS A 81 13.23 16.25 -15.41
C LYS A 81 11.88 16.14 -16.10
N THR A 82 10.90 16.87 -15.58
CA THR A 82 9.55 16.90 -16.13
C THR A 82 9.56 17.41 -17.58
N PRO A 83 8.58 16.99 -18.39
CA PRO A 83 8.44 17.47 -19.77
C PRO A 83 8.35 18.98 -19.85
N ARG A 84 9.06 19.56 -20.82
CA ARG A 84 9.04 20.99 -21.13
C ARG A 84 9.22 21.25 -22.61
N PHE A 85 8.67 22.37 -23.06
CA PHE A 85 8.98 22.90 -24.38
C PHE A 85 10.37 23.57 -24.39
N GLN A 86 11.15 23.27 -25.42
CA GLN A 86 12.40 23.92 -25.73
C GLN A 86 12.31 24.57 -27.11
N LYS A 87 12.63 25.86 -27.18
CA LYS A 87 12.72 26.57 -28.46
C LYS A 87 13.99 26.11 -29.18
N GLN A 88 13.85 25.74 -30.46
CA GLN A 88 15.00 25.41 -31.30
C GLN A 88 15.29 26.56 -32.25
N LYS A 89 14.58 26.59 -33.38
CA LYS A 89 14.68 27.62 -34.43
C LYS A 89 13.39 28.45 -34.44
N PRO A 90 13.37 29.64 -35.07
CA PRO A 90 12.14 30.42 -35.21
C PRO A 90 11.00 29.56 -35.79
N GLY A 91 9.89 29.43 -35.06
CA GLY A 91 8.73 28.62 -35.46
C GLY A 91 8.80 27.12 -35.13
N SER A 92 9.90 26.63 -34.55
CA SER A 92 10.11 25.22 -34.21
C SER A 92 10.41 25.00 -32.73
N ILE A 93 9.69 24.05 -32.13
CA ILE A 93 9.82 23.68 -30.72
C ILE A 93 9.99 22.16 -30.56
N SER A 94 10.75 21.74 -29.56
CA SER A 94 10.89 20.34 -29.16
C SER A 94 10.36 20.13 -27.75
N VAL A 95 9.96 18.91 -27.44
CA VAL A 95 9.63 18.51 -26.06
C VAL A 95 10.81 17.73 -25.51
N SER A 96 11.33 18.16 -24.36
CA SER A 96 12.42 17.47 -23.65
C SER A 96 11.95 16.96 -22.30
N ALA A 97 12.32 15.75 -21.94
CA ALA A 97 12.17 15.19 -20.60
C ALA A 97 13.38 14.30 -20.27
N LEU A 98 13.58 13.98 -18.99
CA LEU A 98 14.58 13.02 -18.56
C LEU A 98 13.90 12.02 -17.64
N ILE A 99 14.02 10.73 -17.96
CA ILE A 99 13.42 9.67 -17.16
C ILE A 99 14.47 8.75 -16.57
N CYS A 100 14.12 8.07 -15.49
CA CYS A 100 14.78 6.86 -15.01
C CYS A 100 13.75 5.75 -14.82
N ILE A 101 14.24 4.50 -14.75
CA ILE A 101 13.42 3.35 -14.39
C ILE A 101 14.05 2.74 -13.14
N THR A 102 13.37 2.87 -12.01
CA THR A 102 13.86 2.46 -10.70
C THR A 102 12.80 1.73 -9.90
N THR A 103 13.23 1.10 -8.83
CA THR A 103 12.37 0.56 -7.76
C THR A 103 11.58 1.66 -7.05
N ASP A 104 10.66 1.24 -6.18
CA ASP A 104 9.83 2.07 -5.31
C ASP A 104 10.65 3.05 -4.44
N LEU A 105 11.77 2.58 -3.90
CA LEU A 105 12.69 3.40 -3.10
C LEU A 105 13.69 4.19 -3.94
N GLY A 106 13.79 3.91 -5.25
CA GLY A 106 14.80 4.52 -6.12
C GLY A 106 16.22 4.05 -5.85
N ASP A 107 16.40 2.96 -5.10
CA ASP A 107 17.68 2.39 -4.68
C ASP A 107 18.32 1.48 -5.75
N ALA A 108 17.52 0.95 -6.68
CA ALA A 108 18.01 0.15 -7.80
C ALA A 108 17.42 0.58 -9.14
N PHE A 109 18.29 0.63 -10.16
CA PHE A 109 17.92 0.89 -11.55
C PHE A 109 17.59 -0.41 -12.29
N LEU A 110 16.74 -0.31 -13.32
CA LEU A 110 16.43 -1.45 -14.18
C LEU A 110 17.69 -1.92 -14.96
N ALA A 111 18.14 -3.14 -14.67
CA ALA A 111 19.31 -3.78 -15.27
C ALA A 111 18.93 -4.75 -16.40
N GLN A 112 17.78 -4.51 -17.06
CA GLN A 112 17.28 -5.31 -18.18
C GLN A 112 16.85 -4.39 -19.33
N ASP A 113 17.06 -4.85 -20.56
CA ASP A 113 16.59 -4.15 -21.76
C ASP A 113 15.06 -4.16 -21.84
N VAL A 114 14.46 -2.99 -22.04
CA VAL A 114 13.01 -2.82 -22.19
C VAL A 114 12.72 -1.85 -23.32
N ASN A 115 11.75 -2.22 -24.16
CA ASN A 115 11.24 -1.33 -25.20
C ASN A 115 10.17 -0.43 -24.61
N LEU A 116 10.32 0.86 -24.81
CA LEU A 116 9.40 1.90 -24.36
C LEU A 116 8.67 2.49 -25.57
N LEU A 117 7.47 3.01 -25.33
CA LEU A 117 6.76 3.85 -26.28
C LEU A 117 6.49 5.18 -25.59
N VAL A 118 7.00 6.26 -26.18
CA VAL A 118 6.72 7.62 -25.74
C VAL A 118 5.59 8.19 -26.58
N THR A 119 4.67 8.88 -25.94
CA THR A 119 3.48 9.44 -26.57
C THR A 119 3.28 10.89 -26.14
N LEU A 120 2.84 11.72 -27.06
CA LEU A 120 2.27 13.04 -26.80
C LEU A 120 0.80 12.97 -27.14
N SER A 121 -0.06 13.35 -26.20
CA SER A 121 -1.51 13.35 -26.37
C SER A 121 -2.12 14.65 -25.87
N LEU A 122 -3.26 15.04 -26.43
CA LEU A 122 -4.05 16.14 -25.89
C LEU A 122 -4.66 15.74 -24.55
N ASN A 123 -4.58 16.64 -23.57
CA ASN A 123 -5.12 16.38 -22.23
C ASN A 123 -6.63 16.07 -22.27
N ASP A 124 -7.41 16.93 -22.93
CA ASP A 124 -8.87 16.89 -22.83
C ASP A 124 -9.50 15.73 -23.62
N SER A 125 -8.95 15.43 -24.79
CA SER A 125 -9.50 14.40 -25.69
C SER A 125 -8.75 13.07 -25.64
N GLY A 126 -7.57 13.02 -25.02
CA GLY A 126 -6.66 11.88 -25.11
C GLY A 126 -6.15 11.61 -26.53
N LYS A 127 -6.43 12.49 -27.50
CA LYS A 127 -6.04 12.30 -28.90
C LYS A 127 -4.53 12.28 -29.02
N LEU A 128 -4.00 11.20 -29.61
CA LEU A 128 -2.59 11.04 -29.87
C LEU A 128 -2.12 12.07 -30.92
N LEU A 129 -1.12 12.86 -30.56
CA LEU A 129 -0.47 13.84 -31.44
C LEU A 129 0.81 13.28 -32.06
N TYR A 130 1.58 12.53 -31.26
CA TYR A 130 2.86 11.97 -31.67
C TYR A 130 3.17 10.71 -30.85
N GLN A 131 3.88 9.76 -31.44
CA GLN A 131 4.43 8.61 -30.72
C GLN A 131 5.77 8.20 -31.32
N GLU A 132 6.67 7.68 -30.47
CA GLU A 132 7.99 7.21 -30.88
C GLU A 132 8.47 6.07 -29.97
N PRO A 133 8.97 4.96 -30.55
CA PRO A 133 9.57 3.89 -29.76
C PRO A 133 10.95 4.31 -29.23
N LEU A 134 11.22 4.00 -27.97
CA LEU A 134 12.54 4.13 -27.35
C LEU A 134 12.99 2.78 -26.78
N SER A 135 14.28 2.64 -26.49
CA SER A 135 14.82 1.44 -25.85
C SER A 135 15.60 1.84 -24.60
N TRP A 136 15.16 1.32 -23.46
CA TRP A 136 15.96 1.29 -22.24
C TRP A 136 16.97 0.15 -22.35
N LYS A 137 18.23 0.45 -22.05
CA LYS A 137 19.32 -0.52 -22.04
C LYS A 137 19.79 -0.79 -20.62
N ALA A 138 20.06 -2.06 -20.31
CA ALA A 138 20.61 -2.47 -19.04
C ALA A 138 21.84 -1.62 -18.67
N GLY A 139 21.91 -1.19 -17.41
CA GLY A 139 23.01 -0.36 -16.88
C GLY A 139 22.83 1.15 -17.06
N ARG A 140 21.79 1.61 -17.77
CA ARG A 140 21.44 3.04 -17.78
C ARG A 140 20.88 3.48 -16.42
N ARG A 141 21.20 4.70 -16.02
CA ARG A 141 20.59 5.37 -14.86
C ARG A 141 19.52 6.37 -15.28
N GLU A 142 19.70 6.95 -16.47
CA GLU A 142 18.81 7.94 -17.03
C GLU A 142 18.66 7.73 -18.55
N LEU A 143 17.52 8.15 -19.08
CA LEU A 143 17.21 8.14 -20.50
C LEU A 143 16.64 9.50 -20.90
N PRO A 144 17.36 10.31 -21.69
CA PRO A 144 16.83 11.57 -22.21
C PRO A 144 15.76 11.28 -23.26
N ILE A 145 14.66 12.03 -23.19
CA ILE A 145 13.59 12.04 -24.18
C ILE A 145 13.64 13.39 -24.89
N MET A 146 13.80 13.35 -26.21
CA MET A 146 13.84 14.53 -27.07
C MET A 146 12.92 14.29 -28.25
N LEU A 147 11.74 14.93 -28.24
CA LEU A 147 10.73 14.76 -29.29
C LEU A 147 10.64 16.01 -30.15
N GLY A 148 10.43 15.83 -31.45
CA GLY A 148 10.28 16.89 -32.43
C GLY A 148 11.40 16.91 -33.48
N PRO A 149 11.53 17.99 -34.25
CA PRO A 149 10.86 19.30 -34.08
C PRO A 149 9.36 19.30 -34.39
N PHE A 150 8.59 20.12 -33.67
CA PHE A 150 7.17 20.39 -33.87
C PHE A 150 6.92 21.86 -34.23
N SER A 151 5.76 22.17 -34.82
CA SER A 151 5.37 23.57 -35.04
C SER A 151 5.10 24.27 -33.72
N ALA A 152 5.41 25.57 -33.63
CA ALA A 152 5.15 26.37 -32.42
C ALA A 152 3.68 26.35 -31.95
N ASN A 153 2.73 25.95 -32.80
CA ASN A 153 1.31 25.86 -32.44
C ASN A 153 1.02 24.73 -31.44
N ILE A 154 1.88 23.70 -31.34
CA ILE A 154 1.66 22.62 -30.37
C ILE A 154 1.78 23.11 -28.93
N SER A 155 2.59 24.15 -28.65
CA SER A 155 2.69 24.71 -27.29
C SER A 155 1.48 25.54 -26.87
N GLN A 156 0.54 25.82 -27.78
CA GLN A 156 -0.73 26.46 -27.45
C GLN A 156 -1.78 25.44 -26.97
N GLN A 157 -1.49 24.14 -27.12
CA GLN A 157 -2.36 23.06 -26.67
C GLN A 157 -1.84 22.49 -25.35
N THR A 158 -2.76 22.14 -24.46
CA THR A 158 -2.44 21.43 -23.23
C THR A 158 -2.26 19.95 -23.55
N ILE A 159 -1.03 19.46 -23.37
CA ILE A 159 -0.60 18.11 -23.74
C ILE A 159 -0.04 17.35 -22.55
N VAL A 160 -0.05 16.02 -22.67
CA VAL A 160 0.50 15.09 -21.70
C VAL A 160 1.52 14.19 -22.40
N LEU A 161 2.66 13.99 -21.75
CA LEU A 161 3.67 13.04 -22.20
C LEU A 161 3.51 11.73 -21.43
N GLY A 162 3.20 10.65 -22.15
CA GLY A 162 3.11 9.30 -21.60
C GLY A 162 4.31 8.46 -22.00
N VAL A 163 4.87 7.71 -21.05
CA VAL A 163 5.92 6.71 -21.29
C VAL A 163 5.40 5.36 -20.80
N THR A 164 5.28 4.41 -21.73
CA THR A 164 4.76 3.06 -21.43
C THR A 164 5.78 2.00 -21.81
N ALA A 165 5.93 0.96 -21.01
CA ALA A 165 6.68 -0.22 -21.42
C ALA A 165 5.86 -1.04 -22.43
N THR A 166 6.47 -1.36 -23.57
CA THR A 166 5.85 -2.20 -24.60
C THR A 166 6.16 -3.66 -24.32
N SER A 167 5.15 -4.52 -24.48
CA SER A 167 5.31 -5.96 -24.49
C SER A 167 4.90 -6.50 -25.87
N PRO A 168 5.27 -7.74 -26.23
CA PRO A 168 4.83 -8.36 -27.50
C PRO A 168 3.30 -8.32 -27.68
N GLN A 169 2.55 -8.23 -26.57
CA GLN A 169 1.09 -8.18 -26.52
C GLN A 169 0.52 -6.74 -26.54
N LYS A 170 1.33 -5.70 -26.27
CA LYS A 170 0.92 -4.29 -26.10
C LYS A 170 1.51 -3.44 -27.23
N ARG A 171 0.79 -3.34 -28.36
CA ARG A 171 1.19 -2.52 -29.54
C ARG A 171 0.72 -1.07 -29.51
N SER A 172 -0.09 -0.69 -28.51
CA SER A 172 -0.66 0.65 -28.37
C SER A 172 -0.55 1.15 -26.92
N PRO A 173 -0.40 2.49 -26.72
CA PRO A 173 -0.37 3.08 -25.40
C PRO A 173 -1.72 2.83 -24.72
N SER A 174 -1.71 2.01 -23.68
CA SER A 174 -2.89 1.68 -22.89
C SER A 174 -2.50 1.74 -21.42
N PRO A 175 -3.44 2.06 -20.51
CA PRO A 175 -3.15 2.07 -19.08
C PRO A 175 -2.65 0.70 -18.62
N ASP A 176 -2.00 0.67 -17.47
CA ASP A 176 -1.46 -0.57 -16.95
C ASP A 176 -2.58 -1.46 -16.43
N ARG A 177 -2.53 -2.74 -16.79
CA ARG A 177 -3.54 -3.72 -16.37
C ARG A 177 -3.08 -4.31 -15.05
N LEU A 178 -3.90 -4.11 -14.01
CA LEU A 178 -3.67 -4.69 -12.69
C LEU A 178 -4.15 -6.15 -12.61
N LEU A 179 -5.19 -6.51 -13.38
CA LEU A 179 -5.70 -7.87 -13.51
C LEU A 179 -5.67 -8.36 -14.96
N GLY A 180 -5.82 -9.68 -15.16
CA GLY A 180 -5.96 -10.36 -16.44
C GLY A 180 -5.06 -11.60 -16.62
N ASN A 181 -5.18 -12.29 -17.76
CA ASN A 181 -4.31 -13.43 -18.13
C ASN A 181 -2.83 -13.05 -18.30
N SER A 182 -2.52 -11.75 -18.30
CA SER A 182 -1.17 -11.21 -18.23
C SER A 182 -0.89 -10.77 -16.79
N SER A 183 0.16 -11.32 -16.17
CA SER A 183 0.74 -10.81 -14.93
C SER A 183 0.94 -9.29 -14.99
N LEU A 184 0.98 -8.63 -13.81
CA LEU A 184 1.38 -7.22 -13.68
C LEU A 184 2.61 -6.92 -14.58
N PRO A 185 2.71 -5.71 -15.16
CA PRO A 185 3.87 -5.35 -15.95
C PRO A 185 5.10 -5.19 -15.04
N LEU A 186 6.27 -5.63 -15.53
CA LEU A 186 7.56 -5.43 -14.84
C LEU A 186 7.87 -3.94 -14.64
N VAL A 187 7.48 -3.11 -15.62
CA VAL A 187 7.73 -1.67 -15.63
C VAL A 187 6.40 -0.93 -15.70
N MET A 188 6.06 -0.21 -14.64
CA MET A 188 4.89 0.64 -14.54
C MET A 188 5.06 1.91 -15.38
N SER A 189 4.04 2.19 -16.18
CA SER A 189 3.95 3.34 -17.08
C SER A 189 3.76 4.64 -16.30
N ALA A 190 4.12 5.75 -16.93
CA ALA A 190 4.09 7.09 -16.34
C ALA A 190 3.48 8.09 -17.31
N TRP A 191 2.58 8.95 -16.82
CA TRP A 191 2.07 10.11 -17.54
C TRP A 191 2.43 11.39 -16.79
N SER A 192 2.91 12.40 -17.49
CA SER A 192 3.25 13.68 -16.86
C SER A 192 2.00 14.47 -16.47
N ALA A 193 2.16 15.44 -15.57
CA ALA A 193 1.22 16.55 -15.47
C ALA A 193 1.03 17.24 -16.85
N PRO A 194 -0.15 17.84 -17.10
CA PRO A 194 -0.40 18.56 -18.33
C PRO A 194 0.54 19.77 -18.47
N PHE A 195 0.99 20.06 -19.69
CA PHE A 195 1.84 21.22 -20.00
C PHE A 195 1.53 21.76 -21.39
N GLY A 196 1.86 23.03 -21.62
CA GLY A 196 1.42 23.77 -22.81
C GLY A 196 0.06 24.43 -22.63
N GLY A 197 -0.24 25.36 -23.54
CA GLY A 197 -1.36 26.29 -23.40
C GLY A 197 -1.15 27.26 -22.23
N SER A 198 -2.25 27.71 -21.63
CA SER A 198 -2.27 28.32 -20.31
C SER A 198 -2.57 27.19 -19.32
N PRO A 199 -1.67 26.84 -18.36
CA PRO A 199 -0.91 27.80 -17.55
C PRO A 199 0.63 27.77 -17.64
N SER A 200 1.28 26.70 -18.12
CA SER A 200 2.75 26.58 -18.05
C SER A 200 3.36 25.83 -19.25
N SER A 201 4.59 26.20 -19.65
CA SER A 201 5.37 25.50 -20.68
C SER A 201 6.16 24.29 -20.16
N VAL A 202 6.13 24.07 -18.84
CA VAL A 202 6.80 23.01 -18.10
C VAL A 202 5.76 22.27 -17.28
N ALA A 203 5.75 20.94 -17.35
CA ALA A 203 4.91 20.11 -16.52
C ALA A 203 5.33 20.21 -15.05
N GLU A 204 4.34 20.22 -14.16
CA GLU A 204 4.55 20.11 -12.73
C GLU A 204 5.28 18.81 -12.38
N LYS A 205 5.86 18.80 -11.18
CA LYS A 205 6.60 17.64 -10.66
C LYS A 205 5.65 16.57 -10.13
N LEU A 206 4.70 16.16 -10.97
CA LEU A 206 3.75 15.11 -10.70
C LEU A 206 3.78 14.08 -11.83
N VAL A 207 3.52 12.84 -11.47
CA VAL A 207 3.31 11.74 -12.40
C VAL A 207 1.99 11.05 -12.06
N GLU A 208 1.19 10.83 -13.09
CA GLU A 208 -0.05 10.09 -13.00
C GLU A 208 0.22 8.62 -13.33
N ARG A 209 -0.23 7.74 -12.44
CA ARG A 209 -0.33 6.30 -12.63
C ARG A 209 -1.75 5.97 -13.04
N ARG A 210 -1.90 5.31 -14.18
CA ARG A 210 -3.20 4.96 -14.75
C ARG A 210 -3.32 3.45 -14.79
N PHE A 211 -4.30 2.94 -14.06
CA PHE A 211 -4.64 1.53 -14.02
C PHE A 211 -6.01 1.29 -14.65
N GLY A 212 -6.12 0.25 -15.46
CA GLY A 212 -7.39 -0.20 -16.04
C GLY A 212 -7.55 0.01 -17.56
N PRO A 213 -8.78 -0.09 -18.08
CA PRO A 213 -9.93 -0.72 -17.45
C PRO A 213 -9.90 -2.23 -17.67
N GLN A 214 -10.02 -3.00 -16.59
CA GLN A 214 -10.55 -4.35 -16.66
C GLN A 214 -11.76 -4.44 -15.74
N ASP A 215 -12.90 -4.77 -16.35
CA ASP A 215 -14.21 -5.12 -15.80
C ASP A 215 -14.90 -4.14 -14.82
N ARG A 216 -14.19 -3.43 -13.92
CA ARG A 216 -14.76 -2.45 -12.96
C ARG A 216 -13.85 -1.31 -12.47
N LEU A 217 -12.52 -1.36 -12.66
CA LEU A 217 -11.58 -0.38 -12.07
C LEU A 217 -10.90 0.51 -13.13
N GLY A 218 -10.94 1.83 -12.92
CA GLY A 218 -10.36 2.85 -13.80
C GLY A 218 -9.44 3.82 -13.05
N LEU A 219 -8.67 3.30 -12.10
CA LEU A 219 -7.93 4.03 -11.10
C LEU A 219 -6.87 4.95 -11.72
N ARG A 220 -6.90 6.23 -11.31
CA ARG A 220 -5.89 7.24 -11.67
C ARG A 220 -5.38 7.89 -10.40
N ILE A 221 -4.07 7.84 -10.19
CA ILE A 221 -3.46 8.38 -8.98
C ILE A 221 -2.23 9.22 -9.35
N TRP A 222 -2.14 10.41 -8.78
CA TRP A 222 -1.01 11.31 -8.85
C TRP A 222 -0.03 11.07 -7.71
N GLU A 223 1.26 11.05 -8.03
CA GLU A 223 2.37 11.08 -7.07
C GLU A 223 3.36 12.17 -7.44
N GLU A 224 4.12 12.65 -6.46
CA GLU A 224 5.19 13.60 -6.69
C GLU A 224 6.40 12.97 -7.38
N THR A 225 6.98 13.69 -8.35
CA THR A 225 8.25 13.35 -8.98
C THR A 225 9.38 14.11 -8.27
N GLY A 226 9.78 13.62 -7.10
CA GLY A 226 10.88 14.18 -6.30
C GLY A 226 12.01 13.17 -6.08
N THR A 227 13.25 13.62 -6.23
CA THR A 227 14.42 12.86 -5.74
C THR A 227 14.31 12.69 -4.22
N VAL A 228 14.67 11.51 -3.74
CA VAL A 228 14.73 10.99 -2.36
C VAL A 228 15.68 11.81 -1.43
N SER A 229 15.98 13.07 -1.77
CA SER A 229 17.07 13.87 -1.19
C SER A 229 16.62 14.84 -0.09
N LEU A 230 15.33 14.87 0.24
CA LEU A 230 14.82 15.45 1.47
C LEU A 230 14.08 14.31 2.16
N GLY A 231 14.26 14.11 3.48
CA GLY A 231 13.78 12.97 4.27
C GLY A 231 12.26 12.76 4.33
N ILE A 232 11.52 13.11 3.27
CA ILE A 232 10.12 12.84 3.01
C ILE A 232 10.06 11.50 2.27
N SER A 233 10.30 10.41 3.00
CA SER A 233 10.23 9.03 2.49
C SER A 233 8.78 8.49 2.38
N GLY A 234 7.77 9.35 2.54
CA GLY A 234 6.36 8.96 2.71
C GLY A 234 5.42 9.08 1.49
N LEU A 235 5.75 9.83 0.44
CA LEU A 235 4.73 10.32 -0.53
C LEU A 235 4.57 9.55 -1.86
N HIS A 236 5.01 8.30 -1.97
CA HIS A 236 5.00 7.59 -3.27
C HIS A 236 3.98 6.44 -3.33
N ILE A 237 3.07 6.48 -4.32
CA ILE A 237 2.20 5.37 -4.79
C ILE A 237 3.00 4.10 -5.05
N SER A 238 4.26 4.28 -5.44
CA SER A 238 5.14 3.25 -5.96
C SER A 238 5.46 2.11 -4.98
N ARG A 239 4.87 2.02 -3.77
CA ARG A 239 5.15 0.92 -2.84
C ARG A 239 4.46 -0.36 -3.31
N ASP A 240 5.26 -1.39 -3.59
CA ASP A 240 4.83 -2.69 -4.11
C ASP A 240 3.64 -3.31 -3.36
N ALA A 241 3.58 -3.12 -2.03
CA ALA A 241 2.50 -3.65 -1.21
C ALA A 241 1.14 -2.95 -1.44
N ALA A 242 1.11 -1.66 -1.80
CA ALA A 242 -0.12 -0.96 -2.17
C ALA A 242 -0.69 -1.51 -3.48
N VAL A 243 0.16 -1.70 -4.49
CA VAL A 243 -0.24 -2.31 -5.78
C VAL A 243 -0.75 -3.74 -5.56
N ALA A 244 -0.05 -4.54 -4.75
CA ALA A 244 -0.50 -5.89 -4.40
C ALA A 244 -1.85 -5.89 -3.67
N SER A 245 -2.08 -4.92 -2.77
CA SER A 245 -3.36 -4.76 -2.06
C SER A 245 -4.51 -4.45 -3.01
N VAL A 246 -4.32 -3.54 -3.96
CA VAL A 246 -5.34 -3.23 -4.97
C VAL A 246 -5.68 -4.47 -5.81
N VAL A 247 -4.66 -5.18 -6.30
CA VAL A 247 -4.84 -6.44 -7.02
C VAL A 247 -5.60 -7.45 -6.17
N TYR A 248 -5.23 -7.58 -4.90
CA TYR A 248 -5.85 -8.51 -3.98
C TYR A 248 -7.33 -8.23 -3.72
N LEU A 249 -7.65 -6.99 -3.39
CA LEU A 249 -9.02 -6.53 -3.14
C LEU A 249 -9.86 -6.70 -4.41
N GLN A 250 -9.33 -6.32 -5.57
CA GLN A 250 -10.02 -6.50 -6.84
C GLN A 250 -10.32 -7.97 -7.15
N GLN A 251 -9.39 -8.89 -6.86
CA GLN A 251 -9.62 -10.34 -7.01
C GLN A 251 -10.72 -10.85 -6.06
N ILE A 252 -10.73 -10.38 -4.82
CA ILE A 252 -11.77 -10.74 -3.84
C ILE A 252 -13.14 -10.26 -4.33
N VAL A 253 -13.25 -8.99 -4.74
CA VAL A 253 -14.50 -8.40 -5.23
C VAL A 253 -14.98 -9.08 -6.51
N ALA A 254 -14.08 -9.43 -7.42
CA ALA A 254 -14.40 -10.17 -8.64
C ALA A 254 -14.79 -11.63 -8.36
N GLY A 255 -14.49 -12.16 -7.18
CA GLY A 255 -14.75 -13.55 -6.81
C GLY A 255 -13.80 -14.54 -7.46
N ASP A 256 -12.55 -14.15 -7.66
CA ASP A 256 -11.49 -15.01 -8.22
C ASP A 256 -11.26 -16.23 -7.31
N PRO A 257 -11.37 -17.47 -7.80
CA PRO A 257 -11.12 -18.67 -7.01
C PRO A 257 -9.67 -18.82 -6.56
N ALA A 258 -8.73 -18.08 -7.16
CA ALA A 258 -7.32 -18.07 -6.75
C ALA A 258 -7.08 -17.36 -5.40
N VAL A 259 -8.07 -16.61 -4.90
CA VAL A 259 -8.00 -15.94 -3.59
C VAL A 259 -9.12 -16.44 -2.69
N SER A 260 -8.75 -17.09 -1.59
CA SER A 260 -9.70 -17.65 -0.63
C SER A 260 -9.49 -17.07 0.77
N VAL A 261 -10.18 -15.96 1.05
CA VAL A 261 -10.23 -15.34 2.37
C VAL A 261 -11.68 -15.20 2.82
N PRO A 262 -12.26 -16.19 3.52
CA PRO A 262 -13.68 -16.16 3.87
C PRO A 262 -14.11 -14.90 4.64
N LEU A 263 -13.23 -14.38 5.52
CA LEU A 263 -13.49 -13.18 6.31
C LEU A 263 -13.65 -11.93 5.44
N LEU A 264 -12.66 -11.61 4.60
CA LEU A 264 -12.72 -10.47 3.69
C LEU A 264 -13.76 -10.67 2.59
N GLN A 265 -13.94 -11.89 2.09
CA GLN A 265 -15.00 -12.19 1.12
C GLN A 265 -16.38 -11.90 1.70
N GLY A 266 -16.63 -12.26 2.97
CA GLY A 266 -17.87 -11.94 3.66
C GLY A 266 -18.08 -10.42 3.83
N LEU A 267 -17.01 -9.67 4.13
CA LEU A 267 -17.07 -8.22 4.29
C LEU A 267 -17.29 -7.49 2.95
N LEU A 268 -16.53 -7.85 1.92
CA LEU A 268 -16.47 -7.11 0.65
C LEU A 268 -17.54 -7.56 -0.37
N ARG A 269 -18.10 -8.77 -0.23
CA ARG A 269 -19.14 -9.30 -1.14
C ARG A 269 -20.49 -9.52 -0.47
N GLY A 270 -20.58 -9.33 0.85
CA GLY A 270 -21.82 -9.48 1.58
C GLY A 270 -22.83 -8.40 1.18
N GLU A 271 -24.11 -8.77 1.13
CA GLU A 271 -25.19 -7.78 1.03
C GLU A 271 -25.26 -6.99 2.35
N ARG A 272 -25.20 -5.66 2.25
CA ARG A 272 -25.21 -4.75 3.40
C ARG A 272 -26.32 -3.71 3.22
N ASN A 273 -27.03 -3.43 4.31
CA ASN A 273 -28.02 -2.35 4.37
C ASN A 273 -27.40 -1.00 4.78
N THR A 274 -26.19 -1.03 5.32
CA THR A 274 -25.40 0.14 5.74
C THR A 274 -24.08 0.17 5.00
N PRO A 275 -23.47 1.35 4.81
CA PRO A 275 -22.16 1.44 4.20
C PRO A 275 -21.11 0.61 4.94
N LEU A 276 -20.14 0.05 4.20
CA LEU A 276 -18.91 -0.50 4.76
C LEU A 276 -18.00 0.65 5.19
N HIS A 277 -17.66 0.73 6.47
CA HIS A 277 -16.76 1.77 6.98
C HIS A 277 -15.31 1.28 6.94
N VAL A 278 -14.50 1.94 6.12
CA VAL A 278 -13.09 1.58 5.90
C VAL A 278 -12.20 2.73 6.34
N LEU A 279 -11.14 2.40 7.07
CA LEU A 279 -10.10 3.35 7.46
C LEU A 279 -8.76 2.90 6.87
N GLU A 280 -8.07 3.76 6.12
CA GLU A 280 -6.69 3.51 5.67
C GLU A 280 -5.71 4.31 6.53
N LEU A 281 -4.76 3.61 7.16
CA LEU A 281 -3.68 4.21 7.95
C LEU A 281 -2.42 4.34 7.08
N GLY A 282 -1.79 5.52 7.07
CA GLY A 282 -0.60 5.76 6.26
C GLY A 282 -0.92 5.69 4.77
N SER A 283 -2.00 6.35 4.36
CA SER A 283 -2.56 6.28 3.01
C SER A 283 -1.60 6.79 1.92
N GLY A 284 -0.65 7.66 2.26
CA GLY A 284 0.31 8.29 1.36
C GLY A 284 -0.37 9.11 0.27
N CYS A 285 -0.73 8.45 -0.82
CA CYS A 285 -1.42 9.02 -1.99
C CYS A 285 -2.87 8.50 -2.13
N GLY A 286 -3.31 7.62 -1.23
CA GLY A 286 -4.67 7.10 -1.16
C GLY A 286 -4.95 5.91 -2.09
N VAL A 287 -3.94 5.26 -2.66
CA VAL A 287 -4.11 4.27 -3.74
C VAL A 287 -5.08 3.14 -3.37
N VAL A 288 -4.94 2.57 -2.18
CA VAL A 288 -5.69 1.36 -1.82
C VAL A 288 -7.13 1.71 -1.44
N GLY A 289 -7.34 2.72 -0.60
CA GLY A 289 -8.66 3.17 -0.21
C GLY A 289 -9.46 3.77 -1.37
N ILE A 290 -8.83 4.58 -2.24
CA ILE A 290 -9.48 5.09 -3.46
C ILE A 290 -9.87 3.92 -4.36
N ALA A 291 -8.97 2.97 -4.60
CA ALA A 291 -9.29 1.79 -5.41
C ALA A 291 -10.47 1.02 -4.82
N LEU A 292 -10.53 0.85 -3.50
CA LEU A 292 -11.64 0.15 -2.85
C LEU A 292 -12.96 0.89 -3.02
N ALA A 293 -12.98 2.23 -2.89
CA ALA A 293 -14.16 3.05 -3.12
C ALA A 293 -14.64 3.00 -4.58
N GLU A 294 -13.74 2.90 -5.56
CA GLU A 294 -14.11 2.70 -6.98
C GLU A 294 -14.62 1.27 -7.25
N LEU A 295 -14.21 0.27 -6.46
CA LEU A 295 -14.57 -1.14 -6.66
C LEU A 295 -15.89 -1.53 -5.99
N LEU A 296 -16.18 -0.96 -4.81
CA LEU A 296 -17.28 -1.38 -3.96
C LEU A 296 -18.35 -0.28 -3.85
N PRO A 297 -19.61 -0.57 -4.22
CA PRO A 297 -20.73 0.31 -3.88
C PRO A 297 -21.00 0.28 -2.38
N HIS A 298 -21.65 1.32 -1.86
CA HIS A 298 -21.98 1.44 -0.43
C HIS A 298 -20.76 1.32 0.49
N CYS A 299 -19.68 2.06 0.16
CA CYS A 299 -18.43 2.04 0.92
C CYS A 299 -18.05 3.46 1.36
N SER A 300 -17.87 3.70 2.65
CA SER A 300 -17.38 4.97 3.21
C SER A 300 -15.92 4.77 3.61
N VAL A 301 -15.01 5.43 2.91
CA VAL A 301 -13.57 5.27 3.07
C VAL A 301 -12.95 6.56 3.62
N VAL A 302 -12.27 6.43 4.75
CA VAL A 302 -11.50 7.50 5.39
C VAL A 302 -10.02 7.22 5.19
N LEU A 303 -9.36 8.07 4.41
CA LEU A 303 -7.91 8.03 4.19
C LEU A 303 -7.22 8.85 5.27
N THR A 304 -6.22 8.27 5.94
CA THR A 304 -5.50 8.98 6.99
C THR A 304 -3.99 8.92 6.83
N ASP A 305 -3.34 10.02 7.16
CA ASP A 305 -1.89 10.17 7.18
C ASP A 305 -1.52 11.48 7.90
N LEU A 306 -0.23 11.82 7.89
CA LEU A 306 0.29 13.11 8.32
C LEU A 306 -0.11 14.24 7.35
N PRO A 307 -0.18 15.52 7.80
CA PRO A 307 -0.66 16.64 6.99
C PRO A 307 0.16 16.89 5.71
N GLU A 308 1.41 16.42 5.62
CA GLU A 308 2.28 16.60 4.46
C GLU A 308 1.72 15.96 3.18
N VAL A 309 0.85 14.95 3.28
CA VAL A 309 0.26 14.28 2.11
C VAL A 309 -1.10 14.88 1.71
N GLU A 310 -1.66 15.80 2.49
CA GLU A 310 -3.04 16.26 2.33
C GLU A 310 -3.32 16.78 0.91
N GLU A 311 -2.37 17.55 0.35
CA GLU A 311 -2.50 18.12 -0.99
C GLU A 311 -2.62 17.04 -2.07
N ILE A 312 -1.71 16.04 -2.04
CA ILE A 312 -1.69 14.99 -3.06
C ILE A 312 -2.89 14.04 -2.93
N VAL A 313 -3.29 13.68 -1.69
CA VAL A 313 -4.45 12.83 -1.46
C VAL A 313 -5.74 13.54 -1.88
N THR A 314 -5.90 14.82 -1.54
CA THR A 314 -7.06 15.61 -1.95
C THR A 314 -7.17 15.72 -3.46
N GLN A 315 -6.04 15.91 -4.16
CA GLN A 315 -6.00 15.89 -5.62
C GLN A 315 -6.44 14.52 -6.18
N ASN A 316 -6.05 13.42 -5.54
CA ASN A 316 -6.44 12.07 -5.95
C ASN A 316 -7.92 11.78 -5.69
N ILE A 317 -8.47 12.21 -4.55
CA ILE A 317 -9.91 12.13 -4.25
C ILE A 317 -10.71 12.91 -5.31
N ALA A 318 -10.23 14.10 -5.72
CA ALA A 318 -10.94 14.94 -6.69
C ALA A 318 -11.04 14.32 -8.09
N VAL A 319 -10.11 13.46 -8.48
CA VAL A 319 -10.13 12.75 -9.79
C VAL A 319 -10.68 11.33 -9.71
N ALA A 320 -10.89 10.81 -8.51
CA ALA A 320 -11.45 9.48 -8.27
C ALA A 320 -12.88 9.38 -8.78
N LYS A 321 -13.31 8.15 -9.08
CA LYS A 321 -14.67 7.83 -9.49
C LYS A 321 -15.26 6.74 -8.59
N PRO A 322 -15.66 7.11 -7.35
CA PRO A 322 -16.27 6.16 -6.43
C PRO A 322 -17.46 5.45 -7.05
N ALA A 323 -17.68 4.20 -6.66
CA ALA A 323 -18.86 3.45 -7.03
C ALA A 323 -20.13 4.05 -6.38
N ASP A 324 -21.28 3.54 -6.79
CA ASP A 324 -22.57 4.05 -6.33
C ASP A 324 -22.68 4.06 -4.80
N SER A 325 -23.08 5.21 -4.25
CA SER A 325 -23.24 5.42 -2.79
C SER A 325 -21.96 5.19 -1.98
N SER A 326 -20.79 5.38 -2.59
CA SER A 326 -19.50 5.34 -1.91
C SER A 326 -18.94 6.74 -1.68
N GLU A 327 -18.27 6.92 -0.56
CA GLU A 327 -17.73 8.19 -0.07
C GLU A 327 -16.23 8.06 0.18
N LEU A 328 -15.49 9.13 -0.11
CA LEU A 328 -14.07 9.26 0.15
C LEU A 328 -13.84 10.55 0.92
N GLU A 329 -13.16 10.45 2.06
CA GLU A 329 -12.69 11.60 2.81
C GLU A 329 -11.24 11.42 3.24
N PHE A 330 -10.55 12.53 3.47
CA PHE A 330 -9.21 12.54 4.05
C PHE A 330 -9.28 13.18 5.44
N SER A 331 -8.58 12.59 6.40
CA SER A 331 -8.40 13.16 7.73
C SER A 331 -6.95 12.98 8.17
N THR A 332 -6.37 14.01 8.76
CA THR A 332 -5.05 13.90 9.38
C THR A 332 -5.11 12.99 10.60
N LEU A 333 -4.15 12.10 10.75
CA LEU A 333 -4.04 11.21 11.91
C LEU A 333 -2.56 10.93 12.20
N ASP A 334 -2.06 11.52 13.28
CA ASP A 334 -0.76 11.14 13.86
C ASP A 334 -0.95 9.93 14.77
N TRP A 335 -0.12 8.89 14.59
CA TRP A 335 -0.21 7.66 15.37
C TRP A 335 0.16 7.85 16.85
N ASP A 336 0.88 8.93 17.18
CA ASP A 336 1.24 9.26 18.56
C ASP A 336 0.13 10.03 19.31
N GLU A 337 -0.91 10.48 18.61
CA GLU A 337 -2.03 11.24 19.20
C GLU A 337 -3.21 10.34 19.64
N GLU A 338 -4.23 10.96 20.26
CA GLU A 338 -5.48 10.29 20.62
C GLU A 338 -6.37 10.11 19.39
N LEU A 339 -7.10 8.98 19.33
CA LEU A 339 -8.02 8.74 18.21
C LEU A 339 -9.28 9.59 18.36
N PRO A 340 -9.73 10.28 17.30
CA PRO A 340 -11.01 10.96 17.29
C PRO A 340 -12.14 9.97 17.62
N SER A 341 -13.02 10.34 18.56
CA SER A 341 -14.12 9.48 19.00
C SER A 341 -15.17 9.22 17.92
N ASP A 342 -15.24 10.10 16.92
CA ASP A 342 -16.16 10.11 15.79
C ASP A 342 -15.54 9.60 14.48
N LEU A 343 -14.32 9.05 14.52
CA LEU A 343 -13.66 8.49 13.35
C LEU A 343 -14.56 7.45 12.64
N CYS A 344 -14.76 7.62 11.33
CA CYS A 344 -15.68 6.83 10.51
C CYS A 344 -17.14 6.79 11.03
N GLY A 345 -17.62 7.85 11.70
CA GLY A 345 -18.97 7.88 12.28
C GLY A 345 -19.13 6.99 13.52
N GLY A 346 -18.02 6.58 14.15
CA GLY A 346 -17.98 5.84 15.41
C GLY A 346 -17.82 4.32 15.29
N SER A 347 -17.71 3.76 14.08
CA SER A 347 -17.40 2.33 13.88
C SER A 347 -16.60 2.07 12.61
N VAL A 348 -15.70 1.08 12.66
CA VAL A 348 -14.86 0.68 11.52
C VAL A 348 -15.03 -0.82 11.28
N ASP A 349 -15.33 -1.21 10.04
CA ASP A 349 -15.41 -2.61 9.64
C ASP A 349 -14.06 -3.16 9.18
N LEU A 350 -13.30 -2.33 8.45
CA LEU A 350 -12.04 -2.71 7.80
C LEU A 350 -10.99 -1.62 8.00
N VAL A 351 -9.82 -2.00 8.49
CA VAL A 351 -8.63 -1.15 8.56
C VAL A 351 -7.64 -1.62 7.52
N LEU A 352 -7.18 -0.72 6.66
CA LEU A 352 -6.17 -0.98 5.64
C LEU A 352 -4.83 -0.39 6.10
N VAL A 353 -3.77 -1.18 6.01
CA VAL A 353 -2.41 -0.75 6.31
C VAL A 353 -1.48 -1.28 5.21
N SER A 354 -0.92 -0.40 4.41
CA SER A 354 -0.10 -0.79 3.26
C SER A 354 1.32 -0.25 3.38
N ASP A 355 2.26 -1.14 3.61
CA ASP A 355 3.70 -0.85 3.67
C ASP A 355 4.13 0.15 4.77
N CYS A 356 3.41 0.20 5.89
CA CYS A 356 3.72 1.07 7.03
C CYS A 356 4.72 0.48 8.03
N THR A 357 5.23 -0.73 7.78
CA THR A 357 6.07 -1.48 8.75
C THR A 357 7.58 -1.29 8.58
N TYR A 358 8.01 -0.43 7.64
CA TYR A 358 9.43 -0.24 7.31
C TYR A 358 10.22 0.54 8.37
N ASN A 359 9.57 1.44 9.11
CA ASN A 359 10.20 2.20 10.18
C ASN A 359 9.96 1.53 11.53
N ALA A 360 11.00 0.89 12.08
CA ALA A 360 10.92 0.19 13.36
C ALA A 360 10.46 1.11 14.51
N ASP A 361 10.84 2.39 14.46
CA ASP A 361 10.52 3.37 15.51
C ASP A 361 9.03 3.73 15.54
N SER A 362 8.33 3.64 14.41
CA SER A 362 6.90 3.95 14.30
C SER A 362 5.99 2.74 14.62
N LEU A 363 6.54 1.53 14.73
CA LEU A 363 5.76 0.31 14.96
C LEU A 363 4.94 0.34 16.27
N PRO A 364 5.49 0.80 17.43
CA PRO A 364 4.72 0.85 18.66
C PRO A 364 3.51 1.79 18.57
N ALA A 365 3.67 2.95 17.92
CA ALA A 365 2.59 3.92 17.70
C ALA A 365 1.49 3.33 16.79
N LEU A 366 1.89 2.73 15.66
CA LEU A 366 0.97 2.05 14.74
C LEU A 366 0.17 0.95 15.44
N VAL A 367 0.83 0.08 16.21
CA VAL A 367 0.15 -1.01 16.94
C VAL A 367 -0.78 -0.47 18.03
N SER A 368 -0.41 0.65 18.67
CA SER A 368 -1.27 1.34 19.64
C SER A 368 -2.57 1.80 18.98
N VAL A 369 -2.49 2.44 17.82
CA VAL A 369 -3.67 2.85 17.02
C VAL A 369 -4.53 1.65 16.64
N LEU A 370 -3.93 0.60 16.07
CA LEU A 370 -4.65 -0.62 15.70
C LEU A 370 -5.37 -1.27 16.89
N SER A 371 -4.72 -1.30 18.05
CA SER A 371 -5.34 -1.83 19.27
C SER A 371 -6.55 -1.00 19.71
N ARG A 372 -6.44 0.34 19.68
CA ARG A 372 -7.56 1.23 20.03
C ARG A 372 -8.72 1.14 19.03
N LEU A 373 -8.44 1.05 17.72
CA LEU A 373 -9.45 0.86 16.69
C LEU A 373 -10.26 -0.42 16.91
N VAL A 374 -9.58 -1.53 17.23
CA VAL A 374 -10.25 -2.80 17.53
C VAL A 374 -10.92 -2.81 18.91
N GLN A 375 -10.50 -1.95 19.84
CA GLN A 375 -11.23 -1.72 21.09
C GLN A 375 -12.56 -1.01 20.84
N MET A 376 -12.57 0.01 19.97
CA MET A 376 -13.79 0.73 19.55
C MET A 376 -14.70 -0.15 18.69
N SER A 377 -14.12 -0.95 17.80
CA SER A 377 -14.82 -1.83 16.88
C SER A 377 -14.30 -3.28 17.00
N PRO A 378 -14.84 -4.10 17.92
CA PRO A 378 -14.33 -5.44 18.21
C PRO A 378 -14.36 -6.43 17.03
N GLU A 379 -15.26 -6.21 16.06
CA GLU A 379 -15.40 -7.04 14.86
C GLU A 379 -14.60 -6.50 13.67
N ALA A 380 -13.85 -5.39 13.84
CA ALA A 380 -13.03 -4.83 12.78
C ALA A 380 -11.95 -5.81 12.32
N VAL A 381 -11.75 -5.87 11.02
CA VAL A 381 -10.68 -6.65 10.40
C VAL A 381 -9.58 -5.72 9.95
N ILE A 382 -8.33 -6.04 10.28
CA ILE A 382 -7.17 -5.26 9.84
C ILE A 382 -6.48 -6.02 8.72
N LEU A 383 -6.40 -5.45 7.52
CA LEU A 383 -5.60 -5.97 6.42
C LEU A 383 -4.26 -5.22 6.38
N VAL A 384 -3.18 -5.95 6.68
CA VAL A 384 -1.81 -5.45 6.59
C VAL A 384 -1.15 -6.07 5.38
N ALA A 385 -0.75 -5.24 4.42
CA ALA A 385 0.11 -5.63 3.30
C ALA A 385 1.52 -5.13 3.56
N LEU A 386 2.50 -6.03 3.52
CA LEU A 386 3.90 -5.66 3.74
C LEU A 386 4.85 -6.44 2.82
N LYS A 387 5.94 -5.75 2.45
CA LYS A 387 7.11 -6.36 1.82
C LYS A 387 8.18 -6.50 2.90
N ARG A 388 8.56 -7.74 3.24
CA ARG A 388 9.62 -7.98 4.21
C ARG A 388 10.96 -7.52 3.64
N ARG A 389 11.52 -6.43 4.17
CA ARG A 389 12.82 -5.86 3.76
C ARG A 389 13.92 -6.19 4.77
N HIS A 390 13.60 -6.25 6.06
CA HIS A 390 14.58 -6.53 7.11
C HIS A 390 14.02 -7.39 8.25
N GLU A 391 14.88 -8.14 8.94
CA GLU A 391 14.47 -9.01 10.06
C GLU A 391 13.85 -8.23 11.21
N SER A 392 14.21 -6.95 11.38
CA SER A 392 13.64 -6.06 12.41
C SER A 392 12.14 -5.84 12.26
N GLU A 393 11.57 -6.06 11.09
CA GLU A 393 10.12 -6.03 10.89
C GLU A 393 9.41 -7.16 11.64
N SER A 394 10.13 -8.18 12.10
CA SER A 394 9.56 -9.24 12.93
C SER A 394 9.00 -8.72 14.25
N ILE A 395 9.56 -7.61 14.77
CA ILE A 395 9.09 -6.92 15.98
C ILE A 395 7.62 -6.51 15.84
N PHE A 396 7.18 -6.15 14.62
CA PHE A 396 5.78 -5.81 14.37
C PHE A 396 4.84 -6.97 14.75
N PHE A 397 5.21 -8.20 14.42
CA PHE A 397 4.37 -9.36 14.73
C PHE A 397 4.30 -9.63 16.23
N ASP A 398 5.41 -9.46 16.95
CA ASP A 398 5.46 -9.61 18.40
C ASP A 398 4.63 -8.53 19.11
N LEU A 399 4.67 -7.29 18.61
CA LEU A 399 3.86 -6.18 19.11
C LEU A 399 2.35 -6.42 18.86
N MET A 400 1.97 -6.86 17.65
CA MET A 400 0.58 -7.19 17.32
C MET A 400 0.05 -8.29 18.25
N GLN A 401 0.83 -9.35 18.47
CA GLN A 401 0.46 -10.42 19.39
C GLN A 401 0.33 -9.92 20.83
N SER A 402 1.26 -9.09 21.29
CA SER A 402 1.23 -8.50 22.64
C SER A 402 0.01 -7.59 22.85
N ALA A 403 -0.48 -6.96 21.78
CA ALA A 403 -1.69 -6.14 21.78
C ALA A 403 -2.99 -6.96 21.68
N GLY A 404 -2.91 -8.30 21.63
CA GLY A 404 -4.08 -9.19 21.48
C GLY A 404 -4.68 -9.20 20.07
N LEU A 405 -3.89 -8.80 19.06
CA LEU A 405 -4.27 -8.84 17.65
C LEU A 405 -3.68 -10.09 17.01
N HIS A 406 -4.54 -11.05 16.70
CA HIS A 406 -4.14 -12.37 16.21
C HIS A 406 -4.19 -12.41 14.69
N ASN A 407 -3.24 -13.10 14.07
CA ASN A 407 -3.27 -13.35 12.63
C ASN A 407 -4.41 -14.34 12.31
N LEU A 408 -5.43 -13.86 11.61
CA LEU A 408 -6.61 -14.63 11.19
C LEU A 408 -6.39 -15.27 9.82
N HIS A 409 -5.60 -14.62 8.97
CA HIS A 409 -5.28 -15.10 7.64
C HIS A 409 -3.92 -14.57 7.18
N LEU A 410 -3.22 -15.35 6.36
CA LEU A 410 -2.00 -14.97 5.67
C LEU A 410 -2.09 -15.48 4.23
N ASP A 411 -1.90 -14.58 3.29
CA ASP A 411 -1.75 -14.87 1.87
C ASP A 411 -0.49 -14.20 1.33
N ARG A 412 -0.09 -14.58 0.11
CA ARG A 412 1.05 -14.00 -0.60
C ARG A 412 0.68 -13.64 -2.02
N LYS A 413 1.12 -12.46 -2.45
CA LYS A 413 1.02 -12.05 -3.85
C LYS A 413 2.37 -11.87 -4.47
N GLN A 414 2.53 -12.53 -5.61
CA GLN A 414 3.73 -12.46 -6.43
C GLN A 414 3.67 -11.28 -7.37
N LEU A 415 4.64 -10.39 -7.24
CA LEU A 415 4.88 -9.30 -8.16
C LEU A 415 6.05 -9.62 -9.09
N PRO A 416 6.03 -9.19 -10.36
CA PRO A 416 7.11 -9.46 -11.30
C PRO A 416 8.39 -8.72 -10.91
N SER A 417 9.53 -9.34 -11.23
CA SER A 417 10.87 -8.77 -11.07
C SER A 417 11.76 -9.06 -12.28
N GLN A 418 12.96 -8.47 -12.29
CA GLN A 418 13.94 -8.64 -13.36
C GLN A 418 14.22 -10.11 -13.66
N HIS A 419 14.52 -10.40 -14.92
CA HIS A 419 14.94 -11.72 -15.36
C HIS A 419 13.91 -12.83 -15.08
N GLY A 420 12.62 -12.49 -15.08
CA GLY A 420 11.51 -13.44 -14.90
C GLY A 420 11.35 -13.97 -13.48
N GLN A 421 11.92 -13.26 -12.51
CA GLN A 421 11.77 -13.55 -11.09
C GLN A 421 10.50 -12.92 -10.52
N PHE A 422 10.13 -13.30 -9.29
CA PHE A 422 8.97 -12.75 -8.58
C PHE A 422 9.31 -12.37 -7.15
N ASP A 423 8.64 -11.35 -6.63
CA ASP A 423 8.74 -10.93 -5.25
C ASP A 423 7.44 -11.20 -4.50
N ASP A 424 7.54 -11.63 -3.25
CA ASP A 424 6.40 -12.00 -2.43
C ASP A 424 6.00 -10.84 -1.50
N ILE A 425 4.77 -10.37 -1.68
CA ILE A 425 4.11 -9.45 -0.74
C ILE A 425 3.22 -10.27 0.19
N GLU A 426 3.42 -10.11 1.51
CA GLU A 426 2.56 -10.75 2.51
C GLU A 426 1.31 -9.91 2.75
N LEU A 427 0.14 -10.54 2.66
CA LEU A 427 -1.16 -9.95 2.97
C LEU A 427 -1.72 -10.67 4.19
N ARG A 428 -1.83 -9.96 5.31
CA ARG A 428 -2.19 -10.52 6.61
C ARG A 428 -3.47 -9.89 7.13
N CYS A 429 -4.44 -10.72 7.48
CA CYS A 429 -5.62 -10.27 8.21
C CYS A 429 -5.41 -10.45 9.71
N TYR A 430 -5.69 -9.42 10.49
CA TYR A 430 -5.69 -9.46 11.94
C TYR A 430 -7.07 -9.12 12.50
N GLY A 431 -7.32 -9.58 13.72
CA GLY A 431 -8.48 -9.22 14.51
C GLY A 431 -8.36 -9.77 15.93
N ARG A 432 -9.39 -9.57 16.75
CA ARG A 432 -9.46 -10.17 18.07
C ARG A 432 -9.70 -11.66 17.98
N GLU A 433 -9.09 -12.40 18.91
CA GLU A 433 -9.43 -13.81 19.10
C GLU A 433 -10.90 -13.90 19.53
N ARG A 434 -11.73 -14.51 18.68
CA ARG A 434 -13.10 -14.85 19.08
C ARG A 434 -12.98 -15.93 20.15
N VAL A 435 -13.08 -15.54 21.41
CA VAL A 435 -13.30 -16.48 22.50
C VAL A 435 -14.60 -17.20 22.17
N ALA A 436 -14.50 -18.45 21.72
CA ALA A 436 -15.66 -19.30 21.56
C ALA A 436 -16.35 -19.35 22.93
N VAL A 437 -17.49 -18.65 23.06
CA VAL A 437 -18.33 -18.75 24.24
C VAL A 437 -18.74 -20.21 24.32
N HIS A 438 -18.05 -20.97 25.16
CA HIS A 438 -18.48 -22.29 25.58
C HIS A 438 -19.84 -22.07 26.22
N THR A 439 -20.90 -22.25 25.43
CA THR A 439 -22.23 -22.39 25.96
C THR A 439 -22.15 -23.65 26.81
N PRO A 440 -22.29 -23.59 28.15
CA PRO A 440 -22.18 -24.79 28.95
C PRO A 440 -23.31 -25.72 28.50
N LEU A 441 -22.93 -26.85 27.90
CA LEU A 441 -23.84 -27.96 27.68
C LEU A 441 -24.51 -28.23 29.02
N LYS A 442 -25.81 -27.92 29.12
CA LYS A 442 -26.65 -28.39 30.20
C LYS A 442 -26.65 -29.92 30.13
N SER A 443 -25.71 -30.55 30.80
CA SER A 443 -25.74 -31.98 31.05
C SER A 443 -26.91 -32.24 32.00
N LYS A 444 -28.02 -32.72 31.42
CA LYS A 444 -29.07 -33.37 32.20
C LYS A 444 -28.48 -34.67 32.73
N SER A 445 -27.98 -34.66 33.97
CA SER A 445 -27.71 -35.87 34.73
C SER A 445 -29.02 -36.38 35.35
N ALA A 446 -29.82 -37.08 34.54
CA ALA A 446 -30.82 -38.00 35.09
C ALA A 446 -30.14 -39.35 35.34
N PHE A 447 -29.67 -39.56 36.56
CA PHE A 447 -29.26 -40.87 37.05
C PHE A 447 -30.51 -41.77 37.13
N ALA A 448 -30.72 -42.58 36.11
CA ALA A 448 -31.61 -43.74 36.18
C ALA A 448 -30.73 -44.98 36.31
N ALA A 449 -30.63 -45.49 37.54
CA ALA A 449 -30.07 -46.80 37.81
C ALA A 449 -30.94 -47.86 37.12
N LYS A 450 -30.35 -48.66 36.23
CA LYS A 450 -30.89 -49.99 35.93
C LYS A 450 -29.78 -50.98 35.69
N ALA A 451 -29.96 -52.10 36.36
CA ALA A 451 -29.05 -53.19 36.53
C ALA A 451 -28.61 -53.80 35.19
N THR A 452 -27.39 -54.28 35.23
CA THR A 452 -26.78 -55.29 34.37
C THR A 452 -27.76 -56.41 34.02
N ASP A 453 -27.96 -56.66 32.73
CA ASP A 453 -27.85 -58.04 32.26
C ASP A 453 -27.22 -58.07 30.85
N HIS A 454 -26.08 -58.74 30.78
CA HIS A 454 -25.44 -59.25 29.58
C HIS A 454 -26.31 -60.41 29.05
N SER A 455 -26.30 -60.87 27.82
CA SER A 455 -25.71 -60.54 26.54
C SER A 455 -26.35 -61.52 25.54
N CYS A 456 -26.13 -61.26 24.24
CA CYS A 456 -26.14 -62.24 23.17
C CYS A 456 -27.47 -62.89 22.75
N THR A 457 -27.94 -62.58 21.55
CA THR A 457 -27.65 -63.40 20.35
C THR A 457 -28.27 -62.83 19.06
N ALA A 458 -27.43 -62.80 18.02
CA ALA A 458 -27.65 -63.01 16.59
C ALA A 458 -28.98 -62.58 15.88
N LEU A 459 -28.79 -61.69 14.89
CA LEU A 459 -29.37 -61.58 13.53
C LEU A 459 -29.90 -62.91 12.90
N PRO A 460 -30.60 -62.92 11.73
CA PRO A 460 -31.13 -61.82 10.89
C PRO A 460 -32.55 -62.10 10.29
N ARG A 461 -33.02 -61.19 9.42
CA ARG A 461 -33.73 -61.44 8.13
C ARG A 461 -35.17 -60.92 7.96
N LEU A 462 -35.30 -60.27 6.80
CA LEU A 462 -36.43 -60.22 5.86
C LEU A 462 -37.71 -59.47 6.27
N GLY A 463 -38.10 -58.55 5.39
CA GLY A 463 -39.38 -58.73 4.71
C GLY A 463 -40.31 -57.52 4.69
N ALA A 464 -40.55 -57.07 3.46
CA ALA A 464 -41.83 -56.58 2.95
C ALA A 464 -42.30 -55.16 3.33
N GLU A 465 -42.26 -54.34 2.28
CA GLU A 465 -43.33 -53.43 1.83
C GLU A 465 -44.67 -53.52 2.57
N LEU A 466 -45.25 -52.36 2.87
CA LEU A 466 -46.69 -52.13 2.69
C LEU A 466 -46.96 -50.63 2.51
N ARG A 467 -47.43 -50.30 1.30
CA ARG A 467 -48.19 -49.07 1.00
C ARG A 467 -49.52 -49.15 1.76
N ASN A 468 -49.99 -48.05 2.34
CA ASN A 468 -51.24 -47.41 1.90
C ASN A 468 -51.70 -46.23 2.77
N HIS A 469 -52.07 -45.17 2.04
CA HIS A 469 -53.27 -44.35 2.21
C HIS A 469 -53.41 -43.47 3.47
N GLY A 470 -53.08 -42.20 3.28
CA GLY A 470 -54.10 -41.15 3.12
C GLY A 470 -54.90 -40.77 4.36
N ARG A 471 -54.67 -39.53 4.85
CA ARG A 471 -55.76 -38.65 5.27
C ARG A 471 -55.32 -37.19 5.24
N SER A 472 -56.10 -36.44 4.46
CA SER A 472 -56.22 -34.99 4.44
C SER A 472 -56.50 -34.41 5.83
N CYS A 473 -55.84 -33.31 6.17
CA CYS A 473 -56.43 -32.22 6.95
C CYS A 473 -55.87 -30.88 6.46
N LYS A 474 -56.76 -30.05 5.88
CA LYS A 474 -56.59 -28.61 5.66
C LYS A 474 -56.86 -27.84 6.97
N VAL A 475 -56.54 -26.54 6.91
CA VAL A 475 -56.99 -25.41 7.77
C VAL A 475 -56.04 -25.14 8.95
N ALA A 476 -55.54 -23.94 9.23
CA ALA A 476 -55.70 -22.59 8.67
C ALA A 476 -54.43 -21.75 8.94
N ALA A 477 -54.21 -20.77 8.08
CA ALA A 477 -53.32 -19.65 8.27
C ALA A 477 -53.92 -18.62 9.25
N LEU A 478 -53.07 -17.98 10.06
CA LEU A 478 -53.37 -16.72 10.75
C LEU A 478 -52.17 -15.78 10.54
N THR A 479 -52.41 -14.76 9.72
CA THR A 479 -51.60 -13.55 9.52
C THR A 479 -51.89 -12.50 10.60
N PRO A 480 -51.01 -11.50 10.79
CA PRO A 480 -50.97 -10.65 11.98
C PRO A 480 -51.88 -9.42 11.89
N ALA A 481 -52.20 -8.85 13.06
CA ALA A 481 -52.94 -7.59 13.19
C ALA A 481 -51.97 -6.41 13.44
N PRO A 482 -52.24 -5.21 12.88
CA PRO A 482 -51.59 -3.95 13.22
C PRO A 482 -52.46 -3.08 14.15
N ASP A 483 -51.81 -2.13 14.83
CA ASP A 483 -52.22 -0.72 14.97
C ASP A 483 -51.65 -0.10 16.26
N GLY A 484 -51.04 1.08 16.12
CA GLY A 484 -50.63 1.93 17.23
C GLY A 484 -51.51 3.17 17.38
N LEU A 485 -51.47 3.82 18.54
CA LEU A 485 -51.37 5.29 18.67
C LEU A 485 -51.07 5.71 20.12
N ALA A 486 -50.50 6.90 20.24
CA ALA A 486 -49.82 7.52 21.38
C ALA A 486 -50.73 8.09 22.51
N MET A 487 -50.13 8.34 23.70
CA MET A 487 -50.00 9.68 24.35
C MET A 487 -49.68 9.62 25.86
N GLN A 488 -48.63 10.39 26.22
CA GLN A 488 -48.47 11.29 27.38
C GLN A 488 -48.63 10.86 28.86
N LEU A 489 -47.55 11.16 29.62
CA LEU A 489 -47.44 11.90 30.90
C LEU A 489 -48.44 11.62 32.04
N PHE A 490 -47.94 11.19 33.22
CA PHE A 490 -47.84 11.99 34.45
C PHE A 490 -47.19 11.20 35.63
N SER A 491 -46.75 11.97 36.60
CA SER A 491 -45.90 11.76 37.80
C SER A 491 -46.45 10.94 38.98
N GLY A 492 -45.52 10.48 39.85
CA GLY A 492 -45.68 10.27 41.31
C GLY A 492 -46.37 8.96 41.69
N ILE A 493 -45.89 8.14 42.62
CA ILE A 493 -45.26 8.34 43.94
C ILE A 493 -44.27 7.19 44.20
#